data_AF-A0A350YK69-F1
#
_entry.id   AF-A0A350YK69-F1
#
_cell.length_a   1.000
_cell.length_b   1.000
_cell.length_c   1.000
_cell.angle_alpha   90.00
_cell.angle_beta   90.00
_cell.angle_gamma   90.00
#
_symmetry.space_group_name_H-M   'P 1'
#
loop_
_entity.id
_entity.type
_entity.pdbx_description
1 polymer ?
#
loop_
_entity_poly.entity_id
_entity_poly.type
_entity_poly.pdbx_seq_one_letter_code
_entity_poly.pdbx_strand_id
1 'polypeptide(L)'
;MSRSLSRLTLSSLALVTLLAACDTSPTPDYRIKLMPSADGKSTIAVPPECASWHTENNSPLENLSGRQFGCATAHNLAAQVADPNDLIEGDKLGKPDAIFTAATVRDYRMGKSKSLIDPQVDGPVPATPTNSGVTQ
;
A
#
# COMPACT_ATOMS: atom_id res chain seq x y z
N MET A 1 -48.13 -41.98 -13.48
CA MET A 1 -47.72 -40.65 -13.99
C MET A 1 -46.78 -39.94 -12.99
N SER A 2 -45.58 -40.47 -12.71
CA SER A 2 -44.69 -39.95 -11.63
C SER A 2 -43.23 -39.74 -12.04
N ARG A 3 -42.82 -40.11 -13.27
CA ARG A 3 -41.41 -40.02 -13.70
C ARG A 3 -41.00 -38.68 -14.33
N SER A 4 -41.95 -37.79 -14.62
CA SER A 4 -41.68 -36.52 -15.32
C SER A 4 -41.19 -35.41 -14.37
N LEU A 5 -41.71 -35.34 -13.14
CA LEU A 5 -41.33 -34.27 -12.19
C LEU A 5 -39.89 -34.38 -11.67
N SER A 6 -39.29 -35.59 -11.64
CA SER A 6 -37.92 -35.78 -11.15
C SER A 6 -36.82 -35.34 -12.14
N ARG A 7 -37.14 -35.17 -13.43
CA ARG A 7 -36.16 -34.73 -14.44
C ARG A 7 -36.12 -33.20 -14.57
N LEU A 8 -37.22 -32.51 -14.28
CA LEU A 8 -37.26 -31.05 -14.30
C LEU A 8 -36.51 -30.41 -13.12
N THR A 9 -36.52 -31.05 -11.94
CA THR A 9 -35.83 -30.52 -10.75
C THR A 9 -34.31 -30.68 -10.80
N LEU A 10 -33.78 -31.72 -11.47
CA LEU A 10 -32.34 -31.89 -11.65
C LEU A 10 -31.75 -30.86 -12.64
N SER A 11 -32.50 -30.48 -13.67
CA SER A 11 -32.04 -29.54 -14.69
C SER A 11 -31.89 -28.11 -14.16
N SER A 12 -32.79 -27.67 -13.27
CA SER A 12 -32.72 -26.34 -12.66
C SER A 12 -31.57 -26.20 -11.65
N LEU A 13 -31.19 -27.27 -10.95
CA LEU A 13 -30.09 -27.24 -9.98
C LEU A 13 -28.70 -27.14 -10.66
N ALA A 14 -28.56 -27.71 -11.85
CA ALA A 14 -27.33 -27.59 -12.67
C ALA A 14 -27.15 -26.18 -13.25
N LEU A 15 -28.23 -25.48 -13.58
CA LEU A 15 -28.16 -24.12 -14.13
C LEU A 15 -27.81 -23.07 -13.05
N VAL A 16 -28.24 -23.28 -11.81
CA VAL A 16 -27.94 -22.38 -10.67
C VAL A 16 -26.49 -22.51 -10.20
N THR A 17 -25.86 -23.68 -10.35
CA THR A 17 -24.46 -23.89 -9.95
C THR A 17 -23.45 -23.31 -10.94
N LEU A 18 -23.83 -23.12 -12.22
CA LEU A 18 -22.96 -22.45 -13.21
C LEU A 18 -22.89 -20.92 -13.04
N LEU A 19 -23.96 -20.27 -12.54
CA LEU A 19 -23.97 -18.82 -12.34
C LEU A 19 -23.21 -18.36 -11.08
N ALA A 20 -22.78 -19.28 -10.22
CA ALA A 20 -22.01 -18.98 -9.02
C ALA A 20 -20.49 -19.03 -9.24
N ALA A 21 -20.02 -19.13 -10.49
CA ALA A 21 -18.61 -18.91 -10.82
C ALA A 21 -18.28 -17.41 -10.74
N CYS A 22 -18.28 -16.87 -9.51
CA CYS A 22 -17.70 -15.57 -9.21
C CYS A 22 -16.22 -15.64 -9.55
N ASP A 23 -15.84 -14.87 -10.57
CA ASP A 23 -14.50 -14.38 -10.89
C ASP A 23 -13.35 -15.02 -10.09
N THR A 24 -12.93 -16.23 -10.53
CA THR A 24 -11.75 -16.93 -9.99
C THR A 24 -10.45 -16.42 -10.63
N SER A 25 -10.46 -15.21 -11.18
CA SER A 25 -9.24 -14.56 -11.62
C SER A 25 -8.31 -14.38 -10.41
N PRO A 26 -7.05 -14.88 -10.46
CA PRO A 26 -6.12 -14.71 -9.36
C PRO A 26 -5.90 -13.22 -9.13
N THR A 27 -6.45 -12.69 -8.05
CA THR A 27 -6.21 -11.31 -7.66
C THR A 27 -4.73 -11.19 -7.27
N PRO A 28 -4.00 -10.22 -7.83
CA PRO A 28 -2.62 -10.00 -7.45
C PRO A 28 -2.55 -9.60 -5.97
N ASP A 29 -1.64 -10.22 -5.22
CA ASP A 29 -1.42 -9.91 -3.80
C ASP A 29 -0.58 -8.64 -3.66
N TYR A 30 -1.24 -7.54 -3.29
CA TYR A 30 -0.60 -6.24 -3.03
C TYR A 30 -0.39 -5.96 -1.53
N ARG A 31 -0.40 -7.00 -0.68
CA ARG A 31 -0.19 -6.81 0.76
C ARG A 31 1.25 -6.43 1.04
N ILE A 32 1.43 -5.42 1.88
CA ILE A 32 2.72 -5.10 2.49
C ILE A 32 3.04 -6.20 3.51
N LYS A 33 4.24 -6.77 3.40
CA LYS A 33 4.71 -7.81 4.33
C LYS A 33 5.56 -7.17 5.42
N LEU A 34 5.42 -7.65 6.64
CA LEU A 34 6.21 -7.21 7.79
C LEU A 34 7.20 -8.30 8.16
N MET A 35 8.46 -7.93 8.32
CA MET A 35 9.50 -8.85 8.76
C MET A 35 10.44 -8.18 9.77
N PRO A 36 11.10 -8.95 10.66
CA PRO A 36 12.12 -8.40 11.54
C PRO A 36 13.29 -7.83 10.74
N SER A 37 13.80 -6.69 11.18
CA SER A 37 15.06 -6.12 10.70
C SER A 37 16.24 -7.02 11.08
N ALA A 38 17.35 -6.90 10.34
CA ALA A 38 18.57 -7.67 10.57
C ALA A 38 19.16 -7.44 11.97
N ASP A 39 18.90 -6.29 12.60
CA ASP A 39 19.33 -5.97 13.96
C ASP A 39 18.40 -6.53 15.04
N GLY A 40 17.25 -7.11 14.66
CA GLY A 40 16.26 -7.69 15.56
C GLY A 40 15.51 -6.68 16.44
N LYS A 41 15.70 -5.38 16.21
CA LYS A 41 15.13 -4.32 17.06
C LYS A 41 13.95 -3.59 16.43
N SER A 42 13.81 -3.69 15.11
CA SER A 42 12.75 -3.02 14.35
C SER A 42 12.05 -3.98 13.40
N THR A 43 10.87 -3.56 12.93
CA THR A 43 10.12 -4.21 11.86
C THR A 43 10.39 -3.43 10.58
N ILE A 44 10.51 -4.13 9.45
CA ILE A 44 10.59 -3.52 8.11
C ILE A 44 9.34 -3.83 7.30
N ALA A 45 8.86 -2.83 6.56
CA ALA A 45 7.79 -2.98 5.58
C ALA A 45 8.39 -3.39 4.23
N VAL A 46 7.99 -4.55 3.74
CA VAL A 46 8.41 -5.06 2.44
C VAL A 46 7.31 -4.80 1.42
N PRO A 47 7.59 -4.01 0.37
CA PRO A 47 6.61 -3.69 -0.64
C PRO A 47 6.21 -4.94 -1.44
N PRO A 48 5.00 -4.95 -2.03
CA PRO A 48 4.62 -6.01 -2.97
C PRO A 48 5.41 -5.92 -4.27
N GLU A 49 5.58 -7.07 -4.92
CA GLU A 49 6.15 -7.17 -6.27
C GLU A 49 5.10 -6.73 -7.29
N CYS A 50 5.38 -5.64 -8.00
CA CYS A 50 4.48 -5.13 -9.04
C CYS A 50 4.84 -5.71 -10.40
N ALA A 51 3.84 -6.18 -11.15
CA ALA A 51 4.04 -6.65 -12.51
C ALA A 51 4.52 -5.51 -13.44
N SER A 52 5.21 -5.86 -14.52
CA SER A 52 5.78 -4.90 -15.45
C SER A 52 4.72 -3.95 -16.04
N TRP A 53 5.01 -2.65 -16.07
CA TRP A 53 4.15 -1.56 -16.56
C TRP A 53 3.87 -1.59 -18.09
N HIS A 54 4.22 -2.67 -18.78
CA HIS A 54 4.16 -2.77 -20.23
C HIS A 54 2.74 -2.94 -20.81
N THR A 55 1.71 -3.09 -19.98
CA THR A 55 0.36 -3.07 -20.52
C THR A 55 -0.04 -1.64 -20.81
N GLU A 56 -0.24 -1.33 -22.09
CA GLU A 56 -0.82 -0.09 -22.61
C GLU A 56 -1.84 0.48 -21.62
N ASN A 57 -1.59 1.73 -21.17
CA ASN A 57 -2.62 2.59 -20.60
C ASN A 57 -3.63 2.86 -21.73
N ASN A 58 -4.44 1.86 -22.08
CA ASN A 58 -5.58 2.03 -22.95
C ASN A 58 -6.59 2.86 -22.16
N SER A 59 -6.35 4.17 -22.18
CA SER A 59 -7.06 5.20 -21.45
C SER A 59 -8.53 4.81 -21.33
N PRO A 60 -9.00 4.37 -20.15
CA PRO A 60 -10.40 4.07 -20.00
C PRO A 60 -11.10 5.41 -20.14
N LEU A 61 -11.84 5.60 -21.24
CA LEU A 61 -12.73 6.73 -21.48
C LEU A 61 -13.75 6.92 -20.32
N GLU A 62 -13.76 5.99 -19.37
CA GLU A 62 -14.62 5.84 -18.21
C GLU A 62 -14.00 6.33 -16.89
N ASN A 63 -12.84 7.00 -16.89
CA ASN A 63 -12.19 7.53 -15.66
C ASN A 63 -11.94 6.42 -14.61
N LEU A 64 -11.50 5.25 -15.06
CA LEU A 64 -11.17 4.12 -14.19
C LEU A 64 -9.72 4.22 -13.72
N SER A 65 -9.46 3.72 -12.50
CA SER A 65 -8.10 3.56 -12.00
C SER A 65 -7.32 2.58 -12.87
N GLY A 66 -6.04 2.88 -13.12
CA GLY A 66 -5.16 1.97 -13.85
C GLY A 66 -5.01 0.63 -13.12
N ARG A 67 -4.85 -0.46 -13.88
CA ARG A 67 -4.76 -1.83 -13.33
C ARG A 67 -3.71 -2.01 -12.22
N GLN A 68 -2.66 -1.20 -12.22
CA GLN A 68 -1.54 -1.25 -11.26
C GLN A 68 -1.62 -0.19 -10.15
N PHE A 69 -2.69 0.60 -10.09
CA PHE A 69 -2.82 1.67 -9.10
C PHE A 69 -2.75 1.13 -7.66
N GLY A 70 -3.37 -0.02 -7.39
CA GLY A 70 -3.30 -0.69 -6.09
C GLY A 70 -1.88 -1.09 -5.69
N CYS A 71 -1.10 -1.65 -6.63
CA CYS A 71 0.28 -2.04 -6.38
C CYS A 71 1.17 -0.83 -6.09
N ALA A 72 1.10 0.20 -6.93
CA ALA A 72 1.86 1.42 -6.71
C ALA A 72 1.51 2.08 -5.37
N THR A 73 0.23 2.08 -4.99
CA THR A 73 -0.20 2.64 -3.70
C THR A 73 0.43 1.87 -2.54
N ALA A 74 0.37 0.54 -2.56
CA ALA A 74 0.96 -0.28 -1.50
C ALA A 74 2.49 -0.19 -1.47
N HIS A 75 3.15 -0.14 -2.63
CA HIS A 75 4.59 0.01 -2.75
C HIS A 75 5.05 1.37 -2.18
N ASN A 76 4.36 2.45 -2.56
CA ASN A 76 4.66 3.79 -2.05
C ASN A 76 4.37 3.90 -0.54
N LEU A 77 3.33 3.24 -0.04
CA LEU A 77 3.03 3.21 1.39
C LEU A 77 4.13 2.49 2.18
N ALA A 78 4.61 1.34 1.70
CA ALA A 78 5.70 0.61 2.32
C ALA A 78 7.01 1.43 2.37
N ALA A 79 7.25 2.29 1.37
CA ALA A 79 8.43 3.15 1.34
C ALA A 79 8.30 4.41 2.24
N GLN A 80 7.08 4.86 2.51
CA GLN A 80 6.83 6.11 3.26
C GLN A 80 6.51 5.88 4.74
N VAL A 81 6.10 4.66 5.13
CA VAL A 81 5.73 4.39 6.52
C VAL A 81 6.95 4.52 7.45
N ALA A 82 6.80 5.32 8.51
CA ALA A 82 7.88 5.59 9.45
C ALA A 82 8.09 4.41 10.43
N ASP A 83 6.99 3.91 11.03
CA ASP A 83 6.98 2.67 11.82
C ASP A 83 6.09 1.63 11.13
N PRO A 84 6.67 0.55 10.58
CA PRO A 84 5.89 -0.52 9.94
C PRO A 84 4.87 -1.22 10.85
N ASN A 85 5.00 -1.15 12.18
CA ASN A 85 4.04 -1.75 13.10
C ASN A 85 2.67 -1.05 13.07
N ASP A 86 2.64 0.24 12.69
CA ASP A 86 1.40 1.02 12.54
C ASP A 86 0.45 0.44 11.49
N LEU A 87 0.97 -0.39 10.55
CA LEU A 87 0.16 -1.10 9.56
C LEU A 87 -0.65 -2.26 10.16
N ILE A 88 -0.30 -2.74 11.35
CA ILE A 88 -1.06 -3.76 12.09
C ILE A 88 -2.09 -3.08 12.98
N GLU A 89 -1.61 -2.16 13.81
CA GLU A 89 -2.41 -1.42 14.77
C GLU A 89 -1.79 -0.03 14.91
N GLY A 90 -2.60 1.01 14.75
CA GLY A 90 -2.14 2.37 14.96
C GLY A 90 -1.80 2.63 16.42
N ASP A 91 -0.83 3.50 16.63
CA ASP A 91 -0.34 3.80 17.97
C ASP A 91 -1.44 4.37 18.89
N LYS A 92 -1.36 4.08 20.19
CA LYS A 92 -2.37 4.54 21.14
C LYS A 92 -2.28 6.05 21.31
N LEU A 93 -3.37 6.75 21.01
CA LEU A 93 -3.47 8.18 21.30
C LEU A 93 -3.32 8.41 22.80
N GLY A 94 -2.29 9.17 23.16
CA GLY A 94 -2.08 9.64 24.53
C GLY A 94 -3.17 10.62 24.98
N LYS A 95 -3.15 10.97 26.28
CA LYS A 95 -4.02 12.04 26.78
C LYS A 95 -3.66 13.36 26.07
N PRO A 96 -4.65 14.17 25.65
CA PRO A 96 -4.37 15.50 25.13
C PRO A 96 -3.58 16.32 26.16
N ASP A 97 -2.42 16.85 25.77
CA ASP A 97 -1.61 17.75 26.59
C ASP A 97 -1.81 19.20 26.13
N ALA A 98 -2.74 19.88 26.80
CA ALA A 98 -3.05 21.28 26.51
C ALA A 98 -1.88 22.22 26.84
N ILE A 99 -1.04 21.88 27.81
CA ILE A 99 0.11 22.71 28.23
C ILE A 99 1.19 22.64 27.16
N PHE A 100 1.54 21.43 26.71
CA PHE A 100 2.47 21.22 25.61
C PHE A 100 2.00 21.92 24.33
N THR A 101 0.70 21.80 24.01
CA THR A 101 0.11 22.43 22.82
C THR A 101 0.20 23.96 22.90
N ALA A 102 -0.19 24.55 24.04
CA ALA A 102 -0.10 25.99 24.24
C ALA A 102 1.36 26.50 24.18
N ALA A 103 2.30 25.76 24.77
CA ALA A 103 3.73 26.08 24.71
C ALA A 103 4.27 26.05 23.28
N THR A 104 3.94 25.01 22.51
CA THR A 104 4.36 24.86 21.11
C THR A 104 3.86 26.02 20.24
N VAL A 105 2.59 26.42 20.39
CA VAL A 105 2.02 27.57 19.66
C VAL A 105 2.72 28.87 20.04
N ARG A 106 3.00 29.08 21.33
CA ARG A 106 3.76 30.25 21.79
C ARG A 106 5.15 30.26 21.18
N ASP A 107 5.86 29.14 21.23
CA ASP A 107 7.24 29.04 20.74
C ASP A 107 7.31 29.27 19.23
N TYR A 108 6.35 28.75 18.46
CA TYR A 108 6.19 29.08 17.04
C TYR A 108 6.02 30.59 16.81
N ARG A 109 5.11 31.24 17.55
CA ARG A 109 4.87 32.70 17.44
C ARG A 109 6.09 33.54 17.82
N MET A 110 6.95 33.03 18.71
CA MET A 110 8.19 33.67 19.14
C MET A 110 9.39 33.33 18.25
N GLY A 111 9.21 32.54 17.19
CA GLY A 111 10.31 32.09 16.33
C GLY A 111 11.29 31.12 17.01
N LYS A 112 10.84 30.40 18.03
CA LYS A 112 11.62 29.41 18.81
C LYS A 112 11.35 27.96 18.39
N SER A 113 10.67 27.74 17.27
CA SER A 113 10.41 26.40 16.75
C SER A 113 11.69 25.76 16.19
N LYS A 114 11.77 24.43 16.27
CA LYS A 114 12.84 23.67 15.61
C LYS A 114 12.78 23.91 14.09
N SER A 115 13.95 24.07 13.47
CA SER A 115 14.07 24.14 12.01
C SER A 115 13.60 22.84 11.37
N LEU A 116 12.85 22.94 10.28
CA LEU A 116 12.44 21.80 9.46
C LEU A 116 13.56 21.32 8.54
N ILE A 117 14.55 22.18 8.28
CA ILE A 117 15.80 21.79 7.61
C ILE A 117 16.68 21.17 8.67
N ASP A 118 16.93 19.87 8.57
CA ASP A 118 17.94 19.19 9.37
C ASP A 118 19.24 19.18 8.55
N PRO A 119 20.29 19.92 8.96
CA PRO A 119 21.55 19.96 8.22
C PRO A 119 22.20 18.57 8.04
N GLN A 120 21.88 17.59 8.89
CA GLN A 120 22.35 16.21 8.76
C GLN A 120 21.60 15.40 7.69
N VAL A 121 20.36 15.75 7.36
CA VAL A 121 19.50 15.02 6.40
C VAL A 121 19.41 15.75 5.05
N ASP A 122 19.34 17.08 5.09
CA ASP A 122 19.16 17.95 3.92
C ASP A 122 20.48 18.61 3.45
N GLY A 123 21.62 18.09 3.93
CA GLY A 123 22.94 18.48 3.42
C GLY A 123 23.08 18.18 1.91
N PRO A 124 24.07 18.75 1.21
CA PRO A 124 24.29 18.47 -0.20
C PRO A 124 24.37 16.96 -0.44
N VAL A 125 23.44 16.42 -1.23
CA VAL A 125 23.47 15.00 -1.64
C VAL A 125 24.83 14.74 -2.26
N PRO A 126 25.66 13.82 -1.70
CA PRO A 126 26.90 13.43 -2.34
C PRO A 126 26.55 12.93 -3.75
N ALA A 127 27.15 13.51 -4.78
CA ALA A 127 26.93 13.08 -6.14
C ALA A 127 27.16 11.57 -6.23
N THR A 128 26.11 10.82 -6.56
CA THR A 128 26.22 9.39 -6.87
C THR A 128 27.28 9.24 -7.95
N PRO A 129 28.29 8.36 -7.80
CA PRO A 129 29.19 8.06 -8.89
C PRO A 129 28.34 7.48 -10.03
N THR A 130 28.24 8.24 -11.12
CA THR A 130 27.75 7.76 -12.40
C THR A 130 28.73 6.72 -12.90
N ASN A 131 28.50 5.46 -12.57
CA ASN A 131 29.12 4.35 -13.30
C ASN A 131 28.42 4.26 -14.66
N SER A 132 28.82 5.15 -15.57
CA SER A 132 28.60 5.00 -17.00
C SER A 132 29.46 3.83 -17.49
N GLY A 133 28.95 2.62 -17.28
CA GLY A 133 29.54 1.36 -17.70
C GLY A 133 28.51 0.47 -18.37
N VAL A 134 27.75 1.02 -19.31
CA VAL A 134 27.00 0.23 -20.30
C VAL A 134 27.86 0.21 -21.56
N THR A 135 28.70 -0.82 -21.70
CA THR A 135 29.18 -1.25 -23.01
C THR A 135 28.03 -1.91 -23.75
N GLN A 136 27.81 -1.44 -24.98
CA GLN A 136 26.89 -1.98 -25.97
C GLN A 136 27.19 -3.44 -26.31
#